data_AF-A0A382KLJ0-F1
#
_entry.id   AF-A0A382KLJ0-F1
#
_cell.length_a   1.000
_cell.length_b   1.000
_cell.length_c   1.000
_cell.angle_alpha   90.00
_cell.angle_beta   90.00
_cell.angle_gamma   90.00
#
_symmetry.space_group_name_H-M   'P 1'
#
loop_
_entity.id
_entity.type
_entity.pdbx_description
1 polymer ?
#
loop_
_entity_poly.entity_id
_entity_poly.type
_entity_poly.pdbx_seq_one_letter_code
_entity_poly.pdbx_strand_id
1 'polypeptide(L)' 'MRESHIMKIHYLTALLAVALVIVHVMVRVVQGFSDSLLFDNVVANYQFIPYAILLEAILVL' A
#
# COMPACT_ATOMS: atom_id res chain seq x y z
N MET A 1 -27.38 5.81 -15.18
CA MET A 1 -27.30 5.26 -13.80
C MET A 1 -26.16 4.25 -13.60
N ARG A 2 -25.81 3.38 -14.58
CA ARG A 2 -24.72 2.41 -14.41
C ARG A 2 -23.31 3.04 -14.39
N GLU A 3 -23.08 4.07 -15.20
CA GLU A 3 -21.81 4.83 -15.20
C GLU A 3 -21.50 5.48 -13.84
N SER A 4 -22.50 6.00 -13.12
CA SER A 4 -22.25 6.62 -11.82
C SER A 4 -21.85 5.59 -10.75
N HIS A 5 -22.26 4.33 -10.86
CA HIS A 5 -21.79 3.26 -9.98
C HIS A 5 -20.33 2.89 -10.26
N ILE A 6 -19.96 2.70 -11.53
CA ILE A 6 -18.57 2.40 -11.93
C ILE A 6 -17.65 3.55 -11.49
N MET A 7 -18.08 4.79 -11.67
CA MET A 7 -17.33 5.98 -11.29
C MET A 7 -17.16 6.11 -9.77
N LYS A 8 -18.20 5.80 -8.98
CA LYS A 8 -18.10 5.73 -7.51
C LYS A 8 -17.09 4.67 -7.06
N ILE A 9 -17.07 3.50 -7.70
CA ILE A 9 -16.08 2.45 -7.41
C ILE A 9 -14.68 2.97 -7.73
N HIS A 10 -14.46 3.60 -8.88
CA HIS A 10 -13.16 4.20 -9.23
C HIS A 10 -12.69 5.24 -8.21
N TYR A 11 -13.57 6.14 -7.78
CA TYR A 11 -13.20 7.13 -6.76
C TYR A 11 -12.87 6.49 -5.42
N LEU A 12 -13.62 5.45 -5.02
CA LEU A 12 -13.36 4.72 -3.79
C LEU A 12 -12.04 3.95 -3.84
N THR A 13 -11.77 3.23 -4.93
CA THR A 13 -10.51 2.49 -5.11
C THR A 13 -9.33 3.44 -5.18
N ALA A 14 -9.45 4.58 -5.86
CA ALA A 14 -8.41 5.61 -5.88
C ALA A 14 -8.12 6.18 -4.50
N LEU A 15 -9.15 6.45 -3.69
CA LEU A 15 -8.97 6.93 -2.32
C LEU A 15 -8.29 5.88 -1.43
N LEU A 16 -8.68 4.61 -1.56
CA LEU A 16 -8.06 3.51 -0.84
C LEU A 16 -6.58 3.34 -1.25
N ALA A 17 -6.28 3.37 -2.55
CA ALA A 17 -4.91 3.28 -3.04
C ALA A 17 -4.01 4.38 -2.45
N VAL A 18 -4.49 5.63 -2.44
CA VAL A 18 -3.76 6.75 -1.81
C VAL A 18 -3.51 6.49 -0.32
N ALA A 19 -4.52 6.04 0.42
CA ALA A 19 -4.35 5.74 1.84
C ALA A 19 -3.32 4.64 2.10
N LEU A 20 -3.33 3.56 1.31
CA LEU A 20 -2.36 2.46 1.43
C LEU A 20 -0.93 2.93 1.10
N VAL A 21 -0.78 3.74 0.04
CA VAL A 21 0.52 4.32 -0.33
C VAL A 21 1.06 5.24 0.78
N ILE A 22 0.20 6.04 1.41
CA ILE A 22 0.59 6.88 2.56
C ILE A 22 1.12 5.99 3.70
N VAL A 23 0.41 4.92 4.05
CA VAL A 23 0.86 3.98 5.08
C VAL A 23 2.21 3.36 4.70
N HIS A 24 2.38 2.94 3.44
CA HIS A 24 3.65 2.41 2.95
C HIS A 24 4.80 3.40 3.10
N VAL A 25 4.61 4.64 2.64
CA VAL A 25 5.60 5.72 2.77
C VAL A 25 5.93 5.99 4.24
N MET A 26 4.93 6.03 5.12
CA MET A 26 5.13 6.24 6.55
C MET A 26 5.98 5.14 7.18
N VAL A 27 5.76 3.86 6.84
CA VAL A 27 6.60 2.76 7.32
C VAL A 27 8.06 2.97 6.91
N ARG A 28 8.31 3.35 5.64
CA ARG A 28 9.65 3.63 5.12
C ARG A 28 10.32 4.80 5.85
N VAL A 29 9.58 5.86 6.14
CA VAL A 29 10.09 7.04 6.83
C VAL A 29 10.39 6.75 8.30
N VAL A 30 9.47 6.09 9.01
CA VAL A 30 9.62 5.76 10.45
C VAL A 30 10.79 4.81 10.70
N GLN A 31 10.99 3.82 9.82
CA GLN A 31 12.13 2.91 9.90
C GLN A 31 13.46 3.56 9.51
N GLY A 32 13.44 4.66 8.76
CA GLY A 32 14.61 5.21 8.07
C GLY A 32 14.71 4.65 6.65
N PHE A 33 14.65 5.55 5.66
CA PHE A 33 14.48 5.14 4.26
C PHE A 33 15.57 4.17 3.79
N SER A 34 16.85 4.51 4.00
CA SER A 34 17.99 3.68 3.60
C SER A 34 17.95 2.29 4.25
N ASP A 35 17.68 2.22 5.55
CA ASP A 35 17.62 0.96 6.30
C ASP A 35 16.45 0.09 5.82
N SER A 36 15.31 0.72 5.51
CA SER A 36 14.14 0.00 5.03
C SER A 36 14.38 -0.75 3.70
N LEU A 37 15.37 -0.33 2.91
CA LEU A 37 15.72 -0.94 1.62
C LEU A 37 16.69 -2.13 1.75
N LEU A 38 17.25 -2.37 2.93
CA LEU A 38 18.11 -3.53 3.17
C LEU A 38 17.32 -4.82 2.94
N PHE A 39 17.96 -5.80 2.30
CA PHE A 39 17.34 -7.07 1.92
C PHE A 39 16.59 -7.73 3.08
N ASP A 40 17.23 -7.85 4.24
CA ASP A 40 16.64 -8.48 5.43
C ASP A 40 15.40 -7.74 5.92
N ASN A 41 15.39 -6.41 5.84
CA ASN A 41 14.24 -5.58 6.22
C ASN A 41 13.10 -5.70 5.20
N VAL A 42 13.41 -5.82 3.91
CA VAL A 42 12.39 -6.09 2.87
C VAL A 42 11.78 -7.47 3.08
N VAL A 43 12.59 -8.50 3.36
CA VAL A 43 12.09 -9.85 3.66
C VAL A 43 11.21 -9.85 4.91
N ALA A 44 11.65 -9.17 5.99
CA ALA A 44 10.86 -9.05 7.22
C ALA A 44 9.48 -8.40 6.97
N ASN A 45 9.42 -7.38 6.10
CA ASN A 45 8.17 -6.75 5.70
C ASN A 45 7.21 -7.73 5.00
N TYR A 46 7.73 -8.61 4.14
CA TYR A 46 6.93 -9.65 3.48
C TYR A 46 6.56 -10.83 4.39
N GLN A 47 7.35 -11.11 5.44
CA GLN A 47 7.01 -12.11 6.45
C GLN A 47 5.90 -11.62 7.40
N PHE A 48 5.75 -10.30 7.56
CA PHE A 48 4.65 -9.71 8.33
C PHE A 48 3.37 -9.65 7.50
N ILE A 49 2.54 -10.69 7.62
CA ILE A 49 1.33 -10.92 6.80
C ILE A 49 0.45 -9.68 6.60
N PRO A 50 0.08 -8.89 7.63
CA PRO A 50 -0.76 -7.70 7.45
C PRO A 50 -0.14 -6.67 6.49
N TYR A 51 1.17 -6.47 6.59
CA TYR A 51 1.87 -5.53 5.71
C TYR A 51 2.11 -6.14 4.33
N ALA A 52 2.37 -7.44 4.22
CA ALA A 52 2.42 -8.14 2.93
C ALA A 52 1.11 -7.96 2.13
N ILE A 53 -0.05 -8.12 2.78
CA ILE A 53 -1.36 -7.86 2.14
C ILE A 53 -1.45 -6.41 1.65
N LEU A 54 -1.01 -5.44 2.46
CA LEU A 54 -0.99 -4.04 2.07
C LEU A 54 -0.08 -3.79 0.86
N LEU A 55 1.11 -4.40 0.82
CA LEU A 55 2.06 -4.28 -0.29
C LEU A 55 1.46 -4.83 -1.58
N GLU A 56 0.85 -6.01 -1.55
CA GLU A 56 0.20 -6.59 -2.72
C GLU A 56 -1.04 -5.79 -3.15
N ALA A 57 -1.81 -5.25 -2.20
CA ALA A 57 -2.98 -4.44 -2.51
C ALA A 57 -2.61 -3.16 -3.28
N ILE A 58 -1.47 -2.52 -2.98
CA ILE A 58 -0.98 -1.34 -3.71
C ILE A 58 -0.68 -1.65 -5.19
N LEU A 59 -0.30 -2.88 -5.53
CA LEU A 59 0.03 -3.26 -6.91
C LEU A 59 -1.20 -3.49 -7.80
N VAL A 60 -2.35 -3.80 -7.19
CA VAL A 60 -3.56 -4.26 -7.90
C VAL A 60 -4.69 -3.23 -7.86
N LEU A 61 -4.70 -2.34 -6.88
CA LEU A 61 -5.68 -1.24 -6.74
C LEU A 61 -5.34 -0.04 -7.63
#